data_AF-A0AAV4YCR7-F1
#
_entry.id   AF-A0AAV4YCR7-F1
#
_cell.length_a   1.000
_cell.length_b   1.000
_cell.length_c   1.000
_cell.angle_alpha   90.00
_cell.angle_beta   90.00
_cell.angle_gamma   90.00
#
_symmetry.space_group_name_H-M   'P 1'
#
loop_
_entity.id
_entity.type
_entity.pdbx_description
1 polymer ?
#
loop_
_entity_poly.entity_id
_entity_poly.type
_entity_poly.pdbx_seq_one_letter_code
_entity_poly.pdbx_strand_id
1 'polypeptide(L)'
;MKLLCLYLNLYKCNGHKLTEGVFVYFQFLGRWYEVERTFVMAEVGWRCITVDYKEESGRIRVETAGQAVVRRSMTAVATFTPNSPARIILRGEGSLPTQSTNYVLQSDYENYAVVWSCRNVDPPLPISGLDF
;
A
#
# COMPACT_ATOMS: atom_id res chain seq x y z
N MET A 1 -11.56 15.71 0.73
CA MET A 1 -10.18 15.36 0.32
C MET A 1 -9.76 14.19 1.17
N LYS A 2 -9.39 13.04 0.58
CA LYS A 2 -9.16 11.79 1.33
C LYS A 2 -7.68 11.63 1.71
N LEU A 3 -7.37 11.42 2.98
CA LEU A 3 -6.01 11.32 3.51
C LEU A 3 -5.61 9.87 3.81
N LEU A 4 -4.37 9.50 3.53
CA LEU A 4 -3.86 8.14 3.70
C LEU A 4 -2.62 8.13 4.59
N CYS A 5 -2.63 7.31 5.63
CA CYS A 5 -1.46 7.00 6.44
C CYS A 5 -1.01 5.57 6.14
N LEU A 6 0.24 5.41 5.67
CA LEU A 6 0.80 4.12 5.28
C LEU A 6 1.87 3.63 6.26
N TYR A 7 1.57 2.56 6.99
CA TYR A 7 2.52 1.90 7.88
C TYR A 7 3.04 0.61 7.25
N LEU A 8 4.35 0.50 7.03
CA LEU A 8 5.05 -0.64 6.45
C LEU A 8 5.90 -1.33 7.53
N ASN A 9 5.63 -2.61 7.77
CA ASN A 9 6.47 -3.49 8.59
C ASN A 9 7.17 -4.52 7.70
N LEU A 10 8.51 -4.66 7.87
CA LEU A 10 9.35 -5.52 7.01
C LEU A 10 9.75 -6.87 7.64
N TYR A 11 9.42 -7.12 8.92
CA TYR A 11 9.98 -8.27 9.65
C TYR A 11 8.98 -9.05 10.53
N LYS A 12 7.85 -8.45 10.93
CA LYS A 12 6.83 -9.13 11.75
C LYS A 12 5.43 -8.76 11.27
N CYS A 13 4.85 -9.62 10.44
CA CYS A 13 3.42 -9.57 10.13
C CYS A 13 2.58 -10.17 11.26
N ASN A 14 2.73 -9.63 12.48
CA ASN A 14 1.82 -9.98 13.56
C ASN A 14 0.43 -9.44 13.23
N GLY A 15 -0.61 -10.23 13.48
CA GLY A 15 -1.99 -9.84 13.21
C GLY A 15 -2.37 -8.60 14.01
N HIS A 16 -2.50 -7.46 13.36
CA HIS A 16 -3.17 -6.29 13.95
C HIS A 16 -4.67 -6.57 14.03
N LYS A 17 -5.35 -6.01 15.03
CA LYS A 17 -6.82 -5.95 15.00
C LYS A 17 -7.22 -5.07 13.81
N LEU A 18 -7.95 -5.67 12.88
CA LEU A 18 -8.39 -5.04 11.64
C LEU A 18 -9.72 -4.35 11.88
N THR A 19 -10.17 -3.52 10.94
CA THR A 19 -11.45 -2.84 11.03
C THR A 19 -12.56 -3.82 11.44
N GLU A 20 -13.28 -3.50 12.51
CA GLU A 20 -14.44 -4.27 12.94
C GLU A 20 -15.56 -4.02 11.91
N GLY A 21 -15.95 -5.07 11.18
CA GLY A 21 -16.99 -5.00 10.15
C GLY A 21 -16.55 -5.51 8.77
N VAL A 22 -17.51 -5.54 7.84
CA VAL A 22 -17.28 -5.91 6.44
C VAL A 22 -16.70 -4.72 5.69
N PHE A 23 -15.59 -4.92 4.98
CA PHE A 23 -14.97 -3.86 4.19
C PHE A 23 -15.74 -3.57 2.91
N VAL A 24 -16.18 -2.32 2.74
CA VAL A 24 -16.94 -1.88 1.58
C VAL A 24 -16.02 -1.25 0.52
N TYR A 25 -15.52 -2.07 -0.40
CA TYR A 25 -14.46 -1.64 -1.34
C TYR A 25 -14.85 -0.47 -2.25
N PHE A 26 -16.10 -0.39 -2.70
CA PHE A 26 -16.52 0.65 -3.64
C PHE A 26 -16.49 2.06 -3.00
N GLN A 27 -16.67 2.17 -1.68
CA GLN A 27 -16.55 3.45 -0.97
C GLN A 27 -15.08 3.90 -0.84
N PHE A 28 -14.15 2.94 -0.94
CA PHE A 28 -12.71 3.20 -0.88
C PHE A 28 -12.13 3.73 -2.20
N LEU A 29 -12.91 3.69 -3.30
CA LEU A 29 -12.50 4.20 -4.60
C LEU A 29 -12.22 5.72 -4.57
N GLY A 30 -11.49 6.17 -5.57
CA GLY A 30 -11.07 7.56 -5.76
C GLY A 30 -9.65 7.82 -5.28
N ARG A 31 -9.32 9.12 -5.21
CA ARG A 31 -7.97 9.60 -4.92
C ARG A 31 -7.74 9.82 -3.43
N TRP A 32 -6.67 9.20 -2.94
CA TRP A 32 -6.12 9.36 -1.61
C TRP A 32 -4.79 10.11 -1.67
N TYR A 33 -4.52 10.92 -0.66
CA TYR A 33 -3.29 11.71 -0.51
C TYR A 33 -2.50 11.17 0.66
N GLU A 34 -1.27 10.73 0.41
CA GLU A 34 -0.41 10.22 1.47
C GLU A 34 0.10 11.39 2.33
N VAL A 35 -0.32 11.41 3.59
CA VAL A 35 0.07 12.45 4.55
C VAL A 35 1.18 11.98 5.48
N GLU A 36 1.22 10.69 5.78
CA GLU A 36 2.22 10.08 6.63
C GLU A 36 2.56 8.69 6.10
N ARG A 37 3.84 8.35 6.17
CA ARG A 37 4.30 6.99 5.95
C ARG A 37 5.49 6.62 6.81
N THR A 38 5.61 5.34 7.10
CA THR A 38 6.91 4.75 7.48
C THR A 38 7.83 4.67 6.27
N PHE A 39 9.11 4.38 6.48
CA PHE A 39 10.07 4.27 5.40
C PHE A 39 9.71 3.18 4.37
N VAL A 40 9.48 3.60 3.11
CA VAL A 40 9.24 2.72 1.95
C VAL A 40 10.32 2.96 0.90
N MET A 41 11.17 1.96 0.63
CA MET A 41 12.29 2.06 -0.30
C MET A 41 11.89 2.52 -1.71
N ALA A 42 10.75 2.04 -2.22
CA ALA A 42 10.28 2.35 -3.58
C ALA A 42 9.92 3.82 -3.79
N GLU A 43 9.68 4.57 -2.72
CA GLU A 43 9.17 5.94 -2.76
C GLU A 43 10.15 6.95 -2.15
N VAL A 44 11.39 6.53 -1.94
CA VAL A 44 12.48 7.40 -1.47
C VAL A 44 12.63 8.58 -2.43
N GLY A 45 12.63 9.79 -1.87
CA GLY A 45 12.73 11.03 -2.64
C GLY A 45 11.44 11.49 -3.32
N TRP A 46 10.33 10.76 -3.20
CA TRP A 46 9.03 11.20 -3.70
C TRP A 46 8.32 12.07 -2.67
N ARG A 47 7.55 13.05 -3.13
CA ARG A 47 6.70 13.97 -2.35
C ARG A 47 5.33 14.11 -3.04
N CYS A 48 4.35 14.65 -2.31
CA CYS A 48 3.00 14.87 -2.82
C CYS A 48 2.40 13.59 -3.42
N ILE A 49 2.54 12.48 -2.71
CA ILE A 49 2.15 11.17 -3.20
C ILE A 49 0.63 11.07 -3.18
N THR A 50 0.07 10.60 -4.29
CA THR A 50 -1.35 10.32 -4.45
C THR A 50 -1.53 8.89 -4.90
N VAL A 51 -2.54 8.21 -4.36
CA VAL A 51 -2.96 6.86 -4.73
C VAL A 51 -4.39 6.93 -5.22
N ASP A 52 -4.62 6.60 -6.49
CA ASP A 52 -5.91 6.76 -7.16
C ASP A 52 -6.49 5.39 -7.53
N TYR A 53 -7.55 4.98 -6.85
CA TYR A 53 -8.24 3.70 -7.08
C TYR A 53 -9.42 3.91 -8.05
N LYS A 54 -9.33 3.34 -9.25
CA LYS A 54 -10.32 3.48 -10.31
C LYS A 54 -10.82 2.12 -10.76
N GLU A 55 -12.13 1.99 -10.92
CA GLU A 55 -12.71 0.83 -11.58
C GLU A 55 -12.60 0.98 -13.10
N GLU A 56 -12.00 0.00 -13.76
CA GLU A 56 -11.81 -0.05 -15.20
C GLU A 56 -11.95 -1.48 -15.70
N SER A 57 -12.91 -1.73 -16.59
CA SER A 57 -13.14 -3.04 -17.22
C SER A 57 -13.31 -4.20 -16.21
N GLY A 58 -14.03 -3.97 -15.10
CA GLY A 58 -14.27 -4.97 -14.05
C GLY A 58 -13.07 -5.28 -13.16
N ARG A 59 -12.00 -4.48 -13.24
CA ARG A 59 -10.85 -4.53 -12.33
C ARG A 59 -10.65 -3.17 -11.68
N ILE A 60 -10.00 -3.15 -10.52
CA ILE A 60 -9.63 -1.88 -9.89
C ILE A 60 -8.17 -1.59 -10.22
N ARG A 61 -7.93 -0.59 -11.06
CA ARG A 61 -6.59 -0.05 -11.30
C ARG A 61 -6.23 0.94 -10.22
N VAL A 62 -4.96 0.93 -9.84
CA VAL A 62 -4.38 1.80 -8.84
C VAL A 62 -3.23 2.53 -9.49
N GLU A 63 -3.30 3.85 -9.48
CA GLU A 63 -2.21 4.71 -9.93
C GLU A 63 -1.61 5.42 -8.72
N THR A 64 -0.35 5.12 -8.42
CA THR A 64 0.44 5.86 -7.43
C THR A 64 1.31 6.86 -8.17
N ALA A 65 1.19 8.15 -7.87
CA ALA A 65 1.97 9.22 -8.48
C ALA A 65 2.61 10.10 -7.43
N GLY A 66 3.79 10.63 -7.72
CA GLY A 66 4.50 11.55 -6.82
C GLY A 66 5.51 12.42 -7.57
N GLN A 67 5.98 13.45 -6.89
CA GLN A 67 7.01 14.36 -7.37
C GLN A 67 8.38 13.98 -6.79
N ALA A 68 9.34 13.66 -7.66
CA ALA A 68 10.75 13.57 -7.32
C ALA A 68 11.52 14.67 -8.09
N VAL A 69 12.70 14.38 -8.64
CA VAL A 69 13.37 15.26 -9.63
C VAL A 69 12.45 15.51 -10.84
N VAL A 70 11.76 14.45 -11.26
CA VAL A 70 10.68 14.49 -12.26
C VAL A 70 9.42 13.85 -11.66
N ARG A 71 8.25 14.15 -12.23
CA ARG A 71 7.03 13.44 -11.87
C ARG A 71 7.19 11.96 -12.22
N ARG A 72 6.85 11.09 -11.27
CA ARG A 72 6.87 9.64 -11.46
C ARG A 72 5.51 9.05 -11.13
N SER A 73 5.18 7.94 -11.77
CA SER A 73 3.99 7.16 -11.46
C SER A 73 4.27 5.66 -11.59
N MET A 74 3.45 4.89 -10.89
CA MET A 74 3.41 3.44 -10.92
C MET A 74 1.96 3.00 -11.00
N THR A 75 1.68 1.96 -11.78
CA THR A 75 0.35 1.39 -11.88
C THR A 75 0.32 -0.01 -11.28
N ALA A 76 -0.83 -0.38 -10.74
CA ALA A 76 -1.09 -1.70 -10.18
C ALA A 76 -2.55 -2.09 -10.39
N VAL A 77 -2.84 -3.38 -10.29
CA VAL A 77 -4.21 -3.91 -10.19
C VAL A 77 -4.47 -4.31 -8.74
N ALA A 78 -5.57 -3.81 -8.17
CA ALA A 78 -6.05 -4.16 -6.85
C ALA A 78 -7.05 -5.31 -6.90
N THR A 79 -6.90 -6.25 -5.98
CA THR A 79 -7.91 -7.26 -5.64
C THR A 79 -8.33 -7.05 -4.19
N PHE A 80 -9.63 -6.84 -3.97
CA PHE A 80 -10.21 -6.67 -2.65
C PHE A 80 -10.80 -7.98 -2.17
N THR A 81 -10.57 -8.31 -0.90
CA THR A 81 -11.21 -9.47 -0.26
C THR A 81 -12.37 -8.94 0.59
N PRO A 82 -13.62 -9.39 0.38
CA PRO A 82 -14.79 -8.89 1.10
C PRO A 82 -14.85 -9.33 2.57
N ASN A 83 -14.03 -10.29 2.97
CA ASN A 83 -13.97 -10.78 4.35
C ASN A 83 -13.11 -9.87 5.22
N SER A 84 -13.31 -9.88 6.54
CA SER A 84 -12.37 -9.27 7.49
C SER A 84 -11.17 -10.23 7.68
N PRO A 85 -9.91 -9.82 7.47
CA PRO A 85 -9.39 -8.46 7.21
C PRO A 85 -9.83 -7.75 5.93
N ALA A 86 -10.10 -6.44 6.04
CA ALA A 86 -10.15 -5.49 4.94
C ALA A 86 -8.82 -5.48 4.13
N ARG A 87 -8.66 -6.44 3.23
CA ARG A 87 -7.39 -6.77 2.57
C ARG A 87 -7.42 -6.33 1.11
N ILE A 88 -6.40 -5.59 0.71
CA ILE A 88 -6.13 -5.13 -0.65
C ILE A 88 -4.82 -5.77 -1.12
N ILE A 89 -4.89 -6.57 -2.18
CA ILE A 89 -3.70 -7.13 -2.83
C ILE A 89 -3.40 -6.28 -4.06
N LEU A 90 -2.26 -5.58 -4.07
CA LEU A 90 -1.80 -4.78 -5.19
C LEU A 90 -0.78 -5.59 -6.00
N ARG A 91 -0.99 -5.67 -7.31
CA ARG A 91 -0.05 -6.27 -8.27
C ARG A 91 0.43 -5.20 -9.22
N GLY A 92 1.71 -4.81 -9.10
CA GLY A 92 2.32 -3.80 -9.95
C GLY A 92 2.34 -4.23 -11.41
N GLU A 93 2.03 -3.28 -12.30
CA GLU A 93 2.08 -3.46 -13.74
C GLU A 93 3.42 -2.89 -14.23
N GLY A 94 4.33 -3.76 -14.66
CA GLY A 94 5.69 -3.38 -15.05
C GLY A 94 6.57 -4.59 -15.36
N SER A 95 7.82 -4.35 -15.75
CA SER A 95 8.79 -5.40 -16.10
C SER A 95 9.19 -6.28 -14.90
N LEU A 96 9.06 -5.77 -13.68
CA LEU A 96 9.28 -6.52 -12.45
C LEU A 96 7.95 -6.64 -11.71
N PRO A 97 7.32 -7.83 -11.68
CA PRO A 97 6.06 -8.02 -10.98
C PRO A 97 6.31 -7.84 -9.48
N THR A 98 5.80 -6.74 -8.93
CA THR A 98 5.81 -6.49 -7.49
C THR A 98 4.42 -6.76 -6.94
N GLN A 99 4.37 -7.39 -5.77
CA GLN A 99 3.12 -7.59 -5.04
C GLN A 99 3.25 -6.98 -3.64
N SER A 100 2.22 -6.24 -3.22
CA SER A 100 2.06 -5.84 -1.83
C SER A 100 0.68 -6.26 -1.33
N THR A 101 0.63 -6.67 -0.06
CA THR A 101 -0.63 -6.85 0.65
C THR A 101 -0.78 -5.69 1.62
N ASN A 102 -1.87 -4.94 1.46
CA ASN A 102 -2.26 -3.83 2.31
C ASN A 102 -3.53 -4.21 3.08
N TYR A 103 -3.56 -3.83 4.34
CA TYR A 103 -4.67 -4.03 5.25
C TYR A 103 -5.21 -2.66 5.64
N VAL A 104 -6.49 -2.41 5.39
CA VAL A 104 -7.15 -1.22 5.92
C VAL A 104 -7.42 -1.50 7.39
N LEU A 105 -6.78 -0.74 8.29
CA LEU A 105 -6.99 -0.88 9.73
C LEU A 105 -8.20 -0.08 10.18
N GLN A 106 -8.39 1.10 9.59
CA GLN A 106 -9.48 2.01 9.89
C GLN A 106 -9.68 2.96 8.71
N SER A 107 -10.93 3.32 8.42
CA SER A 107 -11.27 4.27 7.37
C SER A 107 -12.69 4.77 7.58
N ASP A 108 -12.92 6.07 7.40
CA ASP A 108 -14.27 6.64 7.27
C ASP A 108 -14.71 6.77 5.80
N TYR A 109 -13.85 6.32 4.86
CA TYR A 109 -14.03 6.34 3.40
C TYR A 109 -14.04 7.72 2.74
N GLU A 110 -14.21 8.79 3.51
CA GLU A 110 -14.41 10.16 3.01
C GLU A 110 -13.24 11.10 3.33
N ASN A 111 -12.59 10.93 4.47
CA ASN A 111 -11.60 11.88 4.97
C ASN A 111 -10.27 11.22 5.31
N TYR A 112 -10.27 10.01 5.87
CA TYR A 112 -9.03 9.34 6.26
C TYR A 112 -9.09 7.82 6.11
N ALA A 113 -7.92 7.24 5.87
CA ALA A 113 -7.68 5.81 5.91
C ALA A 113 -6.30 5.54 6.53
N VAL A 114 -6.27 4.59 7.45
CA VAL A 114 -5.05 4.03 8.03
C VAL A 114 -4.83 2.67 7.38
N VAL A 115 -3.72 2.56 6.65
CA VAL A 115 -3.38 1.35 5.90
C VAL A 115 -2.06 0.80 6.41
N TRP A 116 -2.06 -0.50 6.65
CA TRP A 116 -0.89 -1.25 7.05
C TRP A 116 -0.46 -2.20 5.95
N SER A 117 0.77 -2.07 5.49
CA SER A 117 1.42 -3.02 4.59
C SER A 117 2.40 -3.86 5.38
N CYS A 118 2.42 -5.15 5.09
CA CYS A 118 3.42 -6.03 5.67
C CYS A 118 4.07 -6.90 4.61
N ARG A 119 5.41 -6.99 4.70
CA ARG A 119 6.21 -7.94 3.92
C ARG A 119 7.08 -8.70 4.90
N ASN A 120 7.05 -10.03 4.83
CA ASN A 120 8.06 -10.85 5.46
C ASN A 120 9.30 -10.78 4.57
N VAL A 121 10.22 -9.89 4.91
CA VAL A 121 11.56 -9.88 4.33
C VAL A 121 12.41 -10.74 5.26
N ASP A 122 12.91 -11.87 4.76
CA ASP A 122 13.93 -12.61 5.49
C ASP A 122 15.10 -11.65 5.74
N PRO A 123 15.60 -11.54 6.98
CA PRO A 123 16.75 -10.68 7.23
C PRO A 123 17.86 -11.08 6.26
N PRO A 124 18.61 -10.10 5.69
CA PRO A 124 19.81 -10.46 4.95
C PRO A 124 20.62 -11.37 5.87
N LEU A 125 21.05 -12.53 5.32
CA LEU A 125 21.91 -13.47 6.05
C LEU A 125 22.94 -12.65 6.82
N PRO A 126 23.18 -12.95 8.12
CA PRO A 126 24.25 -12.26 8.83
C PRO A 126 25.51 -12.38 7.98
N ILE A 127 26.15 -11.25 7.69
CA ILE A 127 27.52 -11.22 7.19
C ILE A 127 28.43 -11.77 8.30
N SER A 128 28.34 -13.06 8.56
CA SER A 128 29.36 -13.80 9.27
C SER A 128 30.52 -13.99 8.30
N GLY A 129 31.48 -13.08 8.39
CA GLY A 129 32.75 -13.06 7.65
C GLY A 129 32.96 -11.70 6.97
N LEU A 130 33.86 -10.79 7.35
CA LEU A 130 35.07 -10.87 8.20
C LEU A 130 35.80 -12.20 8.09
N ASP A 131 36.11 -12.58 6.85
CA ASP A 131 37.26 -13.42 6.57
C ASP A 131 38.53 -12.56 6.77
N PHE A 132 39.11 -12.66 7.96
CA PHE A 132 40.56 -12.61 8.18
C PHE A 132 41.04 -14.03 8.45
#